data_AF-A0AAW8TAA7-F1
#
_entry.id   AF-A0AAW8TAA7-F1
#
_cell.length_a   1.000
_cell.length_b   1.000
_cell.length_c   1.000
_cell.angle_alpha   90.00
_cell.angle_beta   90.00
_cell.angle_gamma   90.00
#
_symmetry.space_group_name_H-M   'P 1'
#
loop_
_entity.id
_entity.type
_entity.pdbx_description
1 polymer ?
#
loop_
_entity_poly.entity_id
_entity_poly.type
_entity_poly.pdbx_seq_one_letter_code
_entity_poly.pdbx_strand_id
1 'polypeptide(L)' 'MPYFKTIRKNSIGTKGVCPWKDQWQAYITLAKKRYSLGRYSSIEEAKEARLNAERKLFEPIIKEVYKINISEN' A
#
# COMPACT_ATOMS: atom_id res chain seq x y z
N MET A 1 10.77 -11.30 34.13
CA MET A 1 11.50 -11.24 32.84
C MET A 1 10.52 -10.82 31.75
N PRO A 2 10.68 -9.67 31.08
CA PRO A 2 9.81 -9.31 29.97
C PRO A 2 10.20 -10.12 28.73
N TYR A 3 9.26 -10.87 28.16
CA TYR A 3 9.43 -11.56 26.88
C TYR A 3 9.37 -10.52 25.75
N PHE A 4 10.51 -10.24 25.11
CA PHE A 4 10.54 -9.52 23.83
C PHE A 4 9.95 -10.44 22.75
N LYS A 5 8.65 -10.30 22.49
CA LYS A 5 7.96 -11.01 21.42
C LYS A 5 8.43 -10.44 20.09
N THR A 6 9.25 -11.18 19.35
CA THR A 6 9.64 -10.82 17.99
C THR A 6 8.40 -10.79 17.09
N ILE A 7 8.09 -9.61 16.54
CA ILE A 7 6.99 -9.44 15.59
C ILE A 7 7.38 -10.19 14.31
N ARG A 8 6.69 -11.29 14.04
CA ARG A 8 6.89 -12.12 12.85
C ARG A 8 6.68 -11.23 11.62
N LYS A 9 7.76 -10.93 10.90
CA LYS A 9 7.70 -10.14 9.65
C LYS A 9 7.03 -11.01 8.57
N ASN A 10 6.18 -10.43 7.73
CA ASN A 10 5.63 -11.14 6.58
C ASN A 10 6.78 -11.55 5.65
N SER A 11 6.84 -12.84 5.32
CA SER A 11 7.92 -13.49 4.56
C SER A 11 8.14 -12.93 3.15
N ILE A 12 7.21 -12.14 2.62
CA ILE A 12 7.20 -11.67 1.24
C ILE A 12 7.87 -10.28 1.08
N GLY A 13 8.21 -9.59 2.18
CA GLY A 13 8.97 -8.34 2.15
C GLY A 13 8.25 -7.14 1.50
N THR A 14 7.09 -7.33 0.87
CA THR A 14 6.30 -6.27 0.27
C THR A 14 5.24 -5.76 1.24
N LYS A 15 5.34 -4.47 1.59
CA LYS A 15 4.26 -3.77 2.31
C LYS A 15 2.99 -3.79 1.45
N GLY A 16 1.81 -3.93 2.07
CA GLY A 16 0.54 -3.85 1.35
C GLY A 16 0.14 -5.08 0.52
N VAL A 17 0.96 -6.14 0.50
CA VAL A 17 0.56 -7.45 -0.05
C VAL A 17 0.57 -8.46 1.09
N CYS A 18 -0.58 -9.11 1.31
CA CYS A 18 -0.72 -10.14 2.33
C CYS A 18 -1.32 -11.42 1.74
N PRO A 19 -0.82 -12.60 2.15
CA PRO A 19 -1.47 -13.85 1.81
C PRO A 19 -2.84 -13.92 2.49
N TRP A 20 -3.86 -14.31 1.73
CA TRP A 20 -5.24 -14.49 2.17
C TRP A 20 -5.77 -15.84 1.71
N LYS A 21 -5.77 -16.83 2.63
CA LYS A 21 -6.15 -18.23 2.40
C LYS A 21 -5.30 -18.89 1.30
N ASP A 22 -5.63 -18.64 0.02
CA ASP A 22 -4.95 -19.19 -1.16
C ASP A 22 -4.64 -18.12 -2.23
N GLN A 23 -4.91 -16.86 -1.92
CA GLN A 23 -4.74 -15.72 -2.83
C GLN A 23 -3.88 -14.64 -2.20
N TRP A 24 -3.40 -13.72 -3.03
CA TRP A 24 -2.64 -12.55 -2.64
C TRP A 24 -3.56 -11.33 -2.60
N GLN A 25 -3.84 -10.83 -1.40
CA GLN A 25 -4.61 -9.60 -1.26
C GLN A 25 -3.67 -8.39 -1.30
N ALA A 26 -3.95 -7.46 -2.21
CA ALA A 26 -3.26 -6.17 -2.27
C ALA A 26 -4.13 -5.08 -1.65
N TYR A 27 -3.51 -4.22 -0.85
CA TYR A 27 -4.15 -3.06 -0.26
C TYR A 27 -3.16 -1.90 -0.15
N ILE A 28 -3.69 -0.68 -0.21
CA ILE A 28 -2.93 0.54 -0.01
C ILE A 28 -3.61 1.39 1.05
N THR A 29 -2.82 1.95 1.96
CA THR A 29 -3.33 2.85 3.00
C THR A 29 -2.91 4.26 2.65
N LEU A 30 -3.88 5.14 2.44
CA LEU A 30 -3.65 6.54 2.15
C LEU A 30 -4.43 7.41 3.14
N ALA A 31 -3.76 8.38 3.77
CA ALA A 31 -4.36 9.30 4.75
C ALA A 31 -5.24 8.59 5.82
N LYS A 32 -4.71 7.52 6.43
CA LYS A 32 -5.40 6.65 7.41
C LYS A 32 -6.63 5.88 6.87
N LYS A 33 -6.96 5.98 5.59
CA LYS A 33 -7.99 5.16 4.92
C LYS A 33 -7.34 4.00 4.18
N ARG A 34 -7.86 2.79 4.37
CA ARG A 34 -7.38 1.58 3.69
C ARG A 34 -8.24 1.31 2.46
N TYR A 35 -7.61 1.25 1.30
CA TYR A 35 -8.22 0.87 0.02
C TYR A 35 -7.79 -0.56 -0.32
N SER A 36 -8.77 -1.45 -0.49
CA SER A 36 -8.52 -2.83 -0.94
C SER A 36 -8.48 -2.83 -2.48
N LEU A 37 -7.36 -3.27 -3.04
CA LEU A 37 -7.12 -3.28 -4.49
C LEU A 37 -7.64 -4.55 -5.16
N GLY A 38 -7.94 -5.58 -4.36
CA GLY A 38 -8.45 -6.86 -4.84
C GLY A 38 -7.64 -8.04 -4.31
N ARG A 39 -8.00 -9.22 -4.81
CA ARG A 39 -7.31 -10.49 -4.56
C ARG A 39 -6.80 -11.01 -5.89
N TYR A 40 -5.56 -11.46 -5.88
CA TYR A 40 -4.81 -11.88 -7.06
C TYR A 40 -4.27 -13.30 -6.84
N SER A 41 -4.04 -14.02 -7.92
CA SER A 41 -3.51 -15.39 -7.83
C SER A 41 -1.98 -15.38 -7.72
N SER A 42 -1.31 -14.33 -8.22
CA SER A 42 0.15 -14.16 -8.18
C SER A 42 0.60 -12.97 -7.32
N ILE A 43 1.81 -13.11 -6.75
CA ILE A 43 2.49 -12.03 -6.02
C ILE A 43 2.81 -10.85 -6.96
N GLU A 44 3.19 -11.16 -8.20
CA GLU A 44 3.58 -10.16 -9.20
C GLU A 44 2.40 -9.28 -9.60
N GLU A 45 1.26 -9.91 -9.87
CA GLU A 45 -0.01 -9.23 -10.17
C GLU A 45 -0.46 -8.34 -9.01
N ALA A 46 -0.30 -8.81 -7.77
CA ALA A 46 -0.56 -8.01 -6.57
C ALA A 46 0.38 -6.78 -6.44
N LYS A 47 1.64 -6.89 -6.88
CA LYS A 47 2.59 -5.76 -6.91
C LYS A 47 2.22 -4.74 -7.99
N GLU A 48 1.84 -5.20 -9.18
CA GLU A 48 1.40 -4.32 -10.28
C GLU A 48 0.13 -3.56 -9.92
N ALA A 49 -0.85 -4.24 -9.32
CA ALA A 49 -2.06 -3.61 -8.80
C ALA A 49 -1.74 -2.50 -7.80
N ARG A 50 -0.75 -2.72 -6.93
CA ARG A 50 -0.27 -1.70 -6.00
C ARG A 50 0.36 -0.51 -6.71
N LEU A 51 1.24 -0.74 -7.69
CA LEU A 51 1.88 0.33 -8.46
C LEU A 51 0.85 1.19 -9.21
N ASN A 52 -0.15 0.55 -9.81
CA ASN A 52 -1.25 1.23 -10.50
C ASN A 52 -2.12 2.04 -9.53
N ALA A 53 -2.36 1.53 -8.33
CA ALA A 53 -3.07 2.26 -7.29
C ALA A 53 -2.28 3.46 -6.76
N GLU A 54 -0.96 3.31 -6.61
CA GLU A 54 -0.07 4.41 -6.23
C GLU A 54 -0.17 5.53 -7.27
N ARG A 55 -0.10 5.24 -8.57
CA ARG A 55 -0.28 6.27 -9.62
C ARG A 55 -1.63 6.98 -9.51
N LYS A 56 -2.73 6.21 -9.48
CA LYS A 56 -4.09 6.79 -9.45
C LYS A 56 -4.38 7.63 -8.20
N LEU A 57 -3.84 7.23 -7.06
CA LEU A 57 -4.13 7.89 -5.77
C LEU A 57 -3.13 9.00 -5.43
N PHE A 58 -1.85 8.84 -5.77
CA PHE A 58 -0.83 9.85 -5.45
C PHE A 58 -0.77 11.00 -6.47
N GLU A 59 -1.02 10.76 -7.76
CA GLU A 59 -1.04 11.82 -8.78
C GLU A 59 -1.96 13.01 -8.41
N PRO A 60 -3.22 12.81 -7.98
CA PRO A 60 -4.07 13.94 -7.60
C PRO A 60 -3.57 14.65 -6.34
N ILE A 61 -3.05 13.90 -5.35
CA ILE A 61 -2.58 14.45 -4.08
C ILE A 61 -1.32 15.29 -4.28
N ILE A 62 -0.38 14.81 -5.08
CA ILE A 62 0.84 15.55 -5.41
C ILE A 62 0.44 16.86 -6.10
N LYS A 63 -0.46 16.81 -7.08
CA LYS A 63 -0.91 18.01 -7.81
C LYS A 63 -1.58 19.04 -6.89
N GLU A 64 -2.36 18.61 -5.91
CA GLU A 64 -2.97 19.49 -4.91
C GLU A 64 -1.92 20.11 -3.97
N VAL A 65 -1.00 19.30 -3.43
CA VAL A 65 0.07 19.78 -2.54
C VAL A 65 1.00 20.77 -3.25
N TYR A 66 1.37 20.51 -4.50
CA TYR A 66 2.21 21.42 -5.28
C TYR A 66 1.50 22.74 -5.61
N LYS A 67 0.18 22.72 -5.86
CA LYS A 67 -0.60 23.97 -6.05
C LYS A 67 -0.60 24.84 -4.81
N ILE A 68 -0.74 24.25 -3.62
CA ILE A 68 -0.77 24.98 -2.34
C ILE A 68 0.57 25.69 -2.09
N ASN A 69 1.69 25.02 -2.36
CA ASN A 69 3.03 25.60 -2.14
C ASN A 69 3.41 26.71 -3.15
N ILE A 70 2.70 26.84 -4.27
CA ILE A 70 2.94 27.90 -5.27
C ILE A 70 2.13 29.17 -4.94
N SER A 71 1.04 29.06 -4.16
CA SER A 71 0.22 30.21 -3.75
C SER A 71 0.70 30.95 -2.50
N GLU A 72 1.74 30.44 -1.82
CA GLU A 72 2.29 31.04 -0.59
C GLU A 72 3.50 31.95 -0.83
N ASN A 73 3.81 32.30 -2.10
CA ASN A 73 4.95 33.15 -2.45
C ASN A 73 4.50 34.42 -3.19
#